data_AF-A0A535UE71-F1
#
_entry.id   AF-A0A535UE71-F1
#
_cell.length_a   1.000
_cell.length_b   1.000
_cell.length_c   1.000
_cell.angle_alpha   90.00
_cell.angle_beta   90.00
_cell.angle_gamma   90.00
#
_symmetry.space_group_name_H-M   'P 1'
#
loop_
_entity.id
_entity.type
_entity.pdbx_description
1 polymer ?
#
loop_
_entity_poly.entity_id
_entity_poly.type
_entity_poly.pdbx_seq_one_letter_code
_entity_poly.pdbx_strand_id
1 'polypeptide(L)'
;MAEQVASHHRASAGQLPPDVAEAFATEQRDLAAAGNPSGVAEPGSRLPDGELLDVGGQPTTLAQNLGGKPAVIVFYRGAWCPYCNI
;
A
#
# COMPACT_ATOMS: atom_id res chain seq x y z
N MET A 1 5.17 12.17 -3.27
CA MET A 1 4.36 11.23 -2.46
C MET A 1 4.73 11.27 -0.98
N ALA A 2 6.01 11.19 -0.61
CA ALA A 2 6.45 11.28 0.79
C ALA A 2 5.95 12.56 1.51
N GLU A 3 5.97 13.71 0.85
CA GLU A 3 5.46 14.98 1.40
C GLU A 3 3.94 14.95 1.69
N GLN A 4 3.17 14.29 0.83
CA GLN A 4 1.73 14.18 0.97
C GLN A 4 1.36 13.28 2.16
N VAL A 5 2.09 12.19 2.35
CA VAL A 5 1.98 11.31 3.53
C VAL A 5 2.33 12.09 4.80
N ALA A 6 3.45 12.82 4.82
CA ALA A 6 3.85 13.66 5.95
C ALA A 6 2.84 14.77 6.27
N SER A 7 2.15 15.31 5.27
CA SER A 7 1.08 16.28 5.48
C SER A 7 -0.15 15.65 6.13
N HIS A 8 -0.51 14.43 5.72
CA HIS A 8 -1.64 13.70 6.28
C HIS A 8 -1.39 13.30 7.75
N HIS A 9 -0.22 12.76 8.07
CA HIS A 9 0.13 12.42 9.46
C HIS A 9 0.06 13.63 10.40
N ARG A 10 0.52 14.81 9.96
CA ARG A 10 0.43 16.05 10.74
C ARG A 10 -1.01 16.50 10.95
N ALA A 11 -1.86 16.41 9.93
CA ALA A 11 -3.26 16.77 10.04
C ALA A 11 -4.02 15.86 11.02
N SER A 12 -3.73 14.56 11.01
CA SER A 12 -4.38 13.57 11.88
C SER A 12 -3.91 13.66 13.34
N ALA A 13 -2.65 14.03 13.59
CA ALA A 13 -2.11 14.16 14.95
C ALA A 13 -2.83 15.22 15.80
N GLY A 14 -3.35 16.29 15.17
CA GLY A 14 -4.13 17.33 15.86
C GLY A 14 -5.52 16.88 16.34
N GLN A 15 -5.97 15.67 15.97
CA GLN A 15 -7.28 15.13 16.31
C GLN A 15 -7.23 14.03 17.40
N LEU A 16 -6.04 13.68 17.87
CA LEU A 16 -5.81 12.57 18.81
C LEU A 16 -5.39 13.10 20.20
N PRO A 17 -5.70 12.35 21.28
CA PRO A 17 -5.09 12.60 22.58
C PRO A 17 -3.55 12.62 22.50
N PRO A 18 -2.86 13.45 23.31
CA PRO A 18 -1.41 13.64 23.18
C PRO A 18 -0.57 12.36 23.31
N ASP A 19 -0.97 11.46 24.21
CA ASP A 19 -0.33 10.16 24.44
C ASP A 19 -0.47 9.25 23.22
N VAL A 20 -1.65 9.22 22.60
CA VAL A 20 -1.91 8.47 21.37
C VAL A 20 -1.14 9.07 20.19
N ALA A 21 -1.13 10.39 20.05
CA ALA A 21 -0.38 11.08 18.99
C ALA A 21 1.13 10.79 19.08
N GLU A 22 1.70 10.78 20.28
CA GLU A 22 3.12 10.49 20.49
C GLU A 22 3.47 9.02 20.19
N ALA A 23 2.58 8.08 20.53
CA ALA A 23 2.75 6.68 20.17
C ALA A 23 2.85 6.49 18.65
N PHE A 24 1.91 7.09 17.89
CA PHE A 24 1.96 7.08 16.43
C PHE A 24 3.22 7.78 15.89
N ALA A 25 3.59 8.94 16.44
CA ALA A 25 4.77 9.68 16.00
C ALA A 25 6.05 8.86 16.20
N THR A 26 6.15 8.10 17.30
CA THR A 26 7.28 7.20 17.57
C THR A 26 7.36 6.10 16.53
N GLU A 27 6.25 5.39 16.27
CA GLU A 27 6.22 4.31 15.28
C GLU A 27 6.57 4.81 13.86
N GLN A 28 6.09 6.00 13.48
CA GLN A 28 6.45 6.62 12.19
C GLN A 28 7.95 6.96 12.10
N ARG A 29 8.57 7.43 13.19
CA ARG A 29 10.03 7.68 13.23
C ARG A 29 10.82 6.38 13.10
N ASP A 30 10.40 5.33 13.80
CA ASP A 30 11.07 4.02 13.75
C ASP A 30 10.99 3.41 12.35
N LEU A 31 9.81 3.49 11.71
CA LEU A 31 9.63 3.02 10.34
C LEU A 31 10.48 3.81 9.34
N ALA A 32 10.54 5.14 9.48
CA ALA A 32 11.39 5.98 8.63
C ALA A 32 12.88 5.66 8.83
N ALA A 33 13.31 5.39 10.06
CA ALA A 33 14.69 5.02 10.38
C ALA A 33 15.06 3.62 9.86
N ALA A 34 14.12 2.68 9.84
CA ALA A 34 14.32 1.33 9.28
C ALA A 34 14.54 1.36 7.76
N GLY A 35 14.02 2.38 7.07
CA GLY A 35 14.14 2.53 5.63
C GLY A 35 13.36 1.49 4.83
N ASN A 36 13.61 1.43 3.52
CA ASN A 36 12.97 0.41 2.68
C ASN A 36 13.59 -0.97 2.96
N PRO A 37 12.77 -2.00 3.22
CA PRO A 37 13.26 -3.36 3.33
C PRO A 37 13.90 -3.84 2.01
N SER A 38 14.76 -4.85 2.09
CA SER A 38 15.33 -5.47 0.90
C SER A 38 14.23 -6.12 0.06
N GLY A 39 14.37 -6.06 -1.26
CA GLY A 39 13.40 -6.65 -2.20
C GLY A 39 12.16 -5.80 -2.50
N VAL A 40 12.12 -4.54 -2.04
CA VAL A 40 11.11 -3.58 -2.51
C VAL A 40 11.29 -3.34 -4.00
N ALA A 41 10.17 -3.39 -4.75
CA ALA A 41 10.18 -3.13 -6.17
C ALA A 41 10.44 -1.65 -6.48
N GLU A 42 11.40 -1.39 -7.35
CA GLU A 42 11.75 -0.05 -7.82
C GLU A 42 11.08 0.28 -9.17
N PRO A 43 10.90 1.55 -9.53
CA PRO A 43 10.43 1.93 -10.86
C PRO A 43 11.23 1.26 -11.99
N GLY A 44 10.53 0.64 -12.94
CA GLY A 44 11.15 -0.14 -14.02
C GLY A 44 11.38 -1.62 -13.68
N SER A 45 11.16 -2.03 -12.43
CA SER A 45 11.15 -3.45 -12.06
C SER A 45 10.10 -4.21 -12.86
N ARG A 46 10.47 -5.37 -13.38
CA ARG A 46 9.52 -6.25 -14.08
C ARG A 46 8.52 -6.79 -13.05
N LEU A 47 7.24 -6.62 -13.34
CA LEU A 47 6.18 -7.23 -12.55
C LEU A 47 6.30 -8.77 -12.64
N PRO A 48 6.39 -9.49 -11.51
CA PRO A 48 6.37 -10.94 -11.54
C PRO A 48 5.02 -11.44 -12.05
N ASP A 49 5.04 -12.53 -12.82
CA ASP A 49 3.82 -13.22 -13.21
C ASP A 49 3.47 -14.24 -12.11
N GLY A 50 2.20 -14.31 -11.74
CA GLY A 50 1.72 -15.14 -10.65
C GLY A 50 0.34 -15.71 -10.96
N GLU A 51 0.06 -16.89 -10.41
CA GLU A 51 -1.25 -17.54 -10.53
C GLU A 51 -2.30 -16.77 -9.72
N LEU A 52 -3.42 -16.49 -10.36
CA LEU A 52 -4.55 -15.75 -9.82
C LEU A 52 -5.85 -16.43 -10.20
N LEU A 53 -6.93 -15.96 -9.59
CA LEU A 53 -8.29 -16.23 -10.04
C LEU A 53 -8.87 -14.95 -10.63
N ASP A 54 -9.60 -15.06 -11.74
CA ASP A 54 -10.40 -13.96 -12.24
C ASP A 54 -11.68 -13.75 -11.41
N VAL A 55 -12.49 -12.77 -11.80
CA VAL A 55 -13.77 -12.45 -11.12
C VAL A 55 -14.79 -13.60 -11.16
N GLY A 56 -14.64 -14.55 -12.08
CA GLY A 56 -15.45 -15.77 -12.19
C GLY A 56 -14.83 -16.98 -11.49
N GLY A 57 -13.72 -16.79 -10.76
CA GLY A 57 -13.00 -17.86 -10.08
C GLY A 57 -12.19 -18.76 -11.02
N GLN A 58 -11.98 -18.37 -12.27
CA GLN A 58 -11.19 -19.17 -13.22
C GLN A 58 -9.69 -18.90 -13.04
N PRO A 59 -8.83 -19.94 -13.13
CA PRO A 59 -7.38 -19.76 -13.09
C PRO A 59 -6.88 -18.86 -14.22
N THR A 60 -5.98 -17.95 -13.89
CA THR A 60 -5.39 -16.97 -14.80
C THR A 60 -4.02 -16.52 -14.28
N THR A 61 -3.31 -15.68 -15.03
CA THR A 61 -2.08 -15.00 -14.57
C THR A 61 -2.18 -13.49 -14.70
N LEU A 62 -1.26 -12.75 -14.07
CA LEU A 62 -1.14 -11.31 -14.26
C LEU A 62 -0.87 -10.99 -15.74
N ALA A 63 0.08 -11.67 -16.36
CA ALA A 63 0.43 -11.44 -17.76
C ALA A 63 -0.75 -11.69 -18.70
N GLN A 64 -1.53 -12.75 -18.46
CA GLN A 64 -2.73 -13.08 -19.23
C GLN A 64 -3.81 -11.99 -19.09
N ASN A 65 -4.08 -11.52 -17.87
CA ASN A 65 -5.06 -10.45 -17.63
C ASN A 65 -4.63 -9.10 -18.22
N LEU A 66 -3.34 -8.77 -18.10
CA LEU A 66 -2.80 -7.51 -18.62
C LEU A 66 -2.79 -7.46 -20.14
N GLY A 67 -2.57 -8.60 -20.81
CA GLY A 67 -2.57 -8.70 -22.27
C GLY A 67 -1.60 -7.73 -22.94
N GLY A 68 -0.48 -7.42 -22.29
CA GLY A 68 0.53 -6.47 -22.78
C GLY A 68 0.12 -4.99 -22.75
N LYS A 69 -1.01 -4.65 -22.13
CA LYS A 69 -1.50 -3.28 -22.02
C LYS A 69 -1.01 -2.62 -20.73
N PRO A 70 -0.82 -1.28 -20.72
CA PRO A 70 -0.63 -0.55 -19.48
C PRO A 70 -1.82 -0.78 -18.53
N ALA A 71 -1.52 -0.94 -17.24
CA ALA A 71 -2.54 -1.14 -16.22
C ALA A 71 -2.15 -0.50 -14.90
N VAL A 72 -3.18 -0.25 -14.07
CA VAL A 72 -3.02 0.11 -12.66
C VAL A 72 -3.38 -1.12 -11.84
N ILE A 73 -2.47 -1.55 -10.97
CA ILE A 73 -2.67 -2.68 -10.07
C ILE A 73 -3.01 -2.13 -8.69
N VAL A 74 -4.16 -2.54 -8.15
CA VAL A 74 -4.61 -2.16 -6.81
C VAL A 74 -4.52 -3.39 -5.91
N PHE A 75 -3.62 -3.35 -4.93
CA PHE A 75 -3.57 -4.37 -3.88
C PHE A 75 -4.66 -4.10 -2.85
N TYR A 76 -5.74 -4.85 -2.93
CA TYR A 76 -6.87 -4.73 -2.01
C TYR A 76 -6.74 -5.73 -0.85
N ARG A 77 -6.31 -5.25 0.31
CA ARG A 77 -6.21 -6.06 1.55
C ARG A 77 -7.44 -5.81 2.44
N GLY A 78 -8.56 -6.40 2.05
CA GLY A 78 -9.92 -6.06 2.53
C GLY A 78 -10.23 -6.07 4.04
N ALA A 79 -11.47 -5.65 4.36
CA ALA A 79 -12.27 -5.70 5.60
C ALA A 79 -11.79 -5.02 6.90
N TRP A 80 -10.50 -4.72 7.08
CA TRP A 80 -10.03 -3.95 8.24
C TRP A 80 -10.03 -2.41 8.01
N CYS A 81 -10.21 -2.00 6.75
CA CYS A 81 -10.26 -0.61 6.34
C CYS A 81 -11.73 -0.18 6.20
N PRO A 82 -12.23 0.73 7.07
CA PRO A 82 -13.66 1.10 7.10
C PRO A 82 -14.14 1.85 5.85
N TYR A 83 -13.23 2.28 4.98
CA TYR A 83 -13.53 3.02 3.74
C TYR A 83 -13.38 2.20 2.47
N CYS A 84 -12.85 0.98 2.59
CA CYS A 84 -12.43 0.19 1.44
C CYS A 84 -13.60 -0.58 0.80
N ASN A 85 -14.73 -0.67 1.50
CA ASN A 85 -15.93 -1.41 1.07
C ASN A 85 -17.19 -0.52 0.99
N ILE A 86 -17.04 0.81 0.87
CA ILE A 86 -18.14 1.76 0.63
C ILE A 86 -18.34 1.94 -0.87
#